data_AF-A0A9E3K4R3-F1
#
_entry.id   AF-A0A9E3K4R3-F1
#
_cell.length_a   1.000
_cell.length_b   1.000
_cell.length_c   1.000
_cell.angle_alpha   90.00
_cell.angle_beta   90.00
_cell.angle_gamma   90.00
#
_symmetry.space_group_name_H-M   'P 1'
#
loop_
_entity.id
_entity.type
_entity.pdbx_description
1 polymer ?
#
loop_
_entity_poly.entity_id
_entity_poly.type
_entity_poly.pdbx_seq_one_letter_code
_entity_poly.pdbx_strand_id
1 'polypeptide(L)'
;MAEGVRKDEEFSGTKPVEERHRVDETRLDGWMRENVEGYQGPLTVLQFKGGQSNPTYRLDTPARSYVMRRKPFGKLLPSAHAV
;
A
#
# COMPACT_ATOMS: atom_id res chain seq x y z
N MET A 1 7.28 29.37 -22.52
CA MET A 1 7.21 28.80 -21.16
C MET A 1 6.16 27.69 -21.23
N ALA A 2 6.58 26.44 -21.35
CA ALA A 2 5.66 25.30 -21.38
C ALA A 2 5.74 24.64 -20.01
N GLU A 3 4.69 24.84 -19.23
CA GLU A 3 4.53 24.32 -17.89
C GLU A 3 4.27 22.81 -17.98
N GLY A 4 5.34 22.02 -17.95
CA GLY A 4 5.24 20.57 -17.81
C GLY A 4 4.74 20.27 -16.41
N VAL A 5 3.45 19.96 -16.28
CA VAL A 5 2.87 19.40 -15.06
C VAL A 5 3.77 18.25 -14.61
N ARG A 6 4.37 18.39 -13.42
CA ARG A 6 5.23 17.36 -12.84
C ARG A 6 4.36 16.18 -12.52
N LYS A 7 4.37 15.19 -13.40
CA LYS A 7 3.69 13.89 -13.30
C LYS A 7 3.93 13.18 -11.94
N ASP A 8 4.98 13.57 -11.22
CA ASP A 8 5.32 13.13 -9.87
C ASP A 8 4.24 13.51 -8.83
N GLU A 9 3.63 14.70 -8.94
CA GLU A 9 2.60 15.17 -7.99
C GLU A 9 1.32 14.34 -8.10
N GLU A 10 0.98 13.86 -9.29
CA GLU A 10 -0.22 13.05 -9.55
C GLU A 10 -0.19 11.69 -8.85
N PHE A 11 1.00 11.09 -8.70
CA PHE A 11 1.19 9.79 -8.04
C PHE A 11 1.66 9.90 -6.59
N SER A 12 1.90 11.11 -6.12
CA SER A 12 2.34 11.39 -4.75
C SER A 12 1.18 11.34 -3.74
N GLY A 13 1.49 10.86 -2.54
CA GLY A 13 0.57 10.79 -1.42
C GLY A 13 -0.32 9.54 -1.37
N THR A 14 -1.27 9.56 -0.45
CA THR A 14 -2.19 8.46 -0.17
C THR A 14 -3.63 8.84 -0.46
N LYS A 15 -4.44 7.85 -0.81
CA LYS A 15 -5.89 7.93 -1.03
C LYS A 15 -6.59 6.84 -0.19
N PRO A 16 -7.91 6.97 0.05
CA PRO A 16 -8.69 5.87 0.58
C PRO A 16 -8.50 4.61 -0.28
N VAL A 17 -8.44 3.45 0.36
CA VAL A 17 -8.24 2.18 -0.35
C VAL A 17 -9.40 1.94 -1.30
N GLU A 18 -9.10 1.72 -2.59
CA GLU A 18 -10.13 1.36 -3.57
C GLU A 18 -10.78 0.01 -3.21
N GLU A 19 -12.08 -0.14 -3.46
CA GLU A 19 -12.83 -1.34 -3.07
C GLU A 19 -12.24 -2.64 -3.64
N ARG A 20 -11.78 -2.61 -4.89
CA ARG A 20 -11.09 -3.73 -5.56
C ARG A 20 -9.77 -4.15 -4.88
N HIS A 21 -9.20 -3.26 -4.09
CA HIS A 21 -7.93 -3.41 -3.39
C HIS A 21 -8.11 -3.42 -1.88
N ARG A 22 -9.36 -3.50 -1.39
CA ARG A 22 -9.70 -3.46 0.03
C ARG A 22 -9.02 -4.60 0.77
N VAL A 23 -8.44 -4.26 1.91
CA VAL A 23 -7.82 -5.20 2.83
C VAL A 23 -8.72 -5.31 4.05
N ASP A 24 -8.85 -6.52 4.59
CA ASP A 24 -9.56 -6.74 5.85
C ASP A 24 -8.70 -6.21 7.00
N GLU A 25 -9.02 -5.01 7.48
CA GLU A 25 -8.24 -4.28 8.48
C GLU A 25 -8.22 -5.02 9.82
N THR A 26 -9.30 -5.72 10.19
CA THR A 26 -9.39 -6.52 11.42
C THR A 26 -8.46 -7.72 11.36
N ARG A 27 -8.49 -8.48 10.25
CA ARG A 27 -7.59 -9.63 10.06
C ARG A 27 -6.14 -9.18 9.93
N LEU A 28 -5.88 -8.04 9.31
CA LEU A 28 -4.54 -7.47 9.20
C LEU A 28 -4.03 -7.00 10.57
N ASP A 29 -4.84 -6.30 11.38
CA ASP A 29 -4.49 -5.88 12.73
C ASP A 29 -4.13 -7.09 13.61
N GLY A 30 -4.95 -8.14 13.59
CA GLY A 30 -4.66 -9.39 14.30
C GLY A 30 -3.33 -10.01 13.87
N TRP A 31 -3.11 -10.15 12.56
CA TRP A 31 -1.86 -10.69 12.03
C TRP A 31 -0.65 -9.83 12.41
N MET A 32 -0.76 -8.49 12.35
CA MET A 32 0.33 -7.59 12.73
C MET A 32 0.68 -7.69 14.22
N ARG A 33 -0.32 -7.86 15.11
CA ARG A 33 -0.05 -8.09 16.54
C ARG A 33 0.77 -9.35 16.80
N GLU A 34 0.51 -10.40 16.02
CA GLU A 34 1.20 -11.69 16.19
C GLU A 34 2.57 -11.72 15.49
N ASN A 35 2.77 -10.96 14.41
CA ASN A 35 3.92 -11.11 13.52
C ASN A 35 4.86 -9.91 13.49
N VAL A 36 4.46 -8.74 14.01
CA VAL A 36 5.26 -7.51 13.99
C VAL A 36 5.59 -7.10 15.41
N GLU A 37 6.85 -7.25 15.79
CA GLU A 37 7.32 -6.88 17.13
C GLU A 37 7.09 -5.38 17.41
N GLY A 38 6.48 -5.11 18.57
CA GLY A 38 6.18 -3.75 19.00
C GLY A 38 5.01 -3.09 18.26
N TYR A 39 4.24 -3.84 17.47
CA TYR A 39 3.02 -3.34 16.87
C TYR A 39 1.94 -3.03 17.92
N GLN A 40 1.32 -1.86 17.81
CA GLN A 40 0.24 -1.43 18.68
C GLN A 40 -0.82 -0.74 17.82
N GLY A 41 -1.97 -1.39 17.63
CA GLY A 41 -3.12 -0.77 16.96
C GLY A 41 -3.75 0.36 17.78
N PRO A 42 -4.81 1.03 17.27
CA PRO A 42 -5.58 0.67 16.08
C PRO A 42 -4.85 0.91 14.75
N LEU A 43 -5.20 0.11 13.73
CA LEU A 43 -4.68 0.21 12.37
C LEU A 43 -5.55 1.12 11.51
N THR A 44 -4.93 2.04 10.78
CA THR A 44 -5.56 2.74 9.66
C THR A 44 -4.86 2.36 8.36
N VAL A 45 -5.62 1.92 7.34
CA VAL A 45 -5.06 1.54 6.05
C VAL A 45 -5.38 2.58 4.98
N LEU A 46 -4.34 3.09 4.32
CA LEU A 46 -4.42 4.00 3.18
C LEU A 46 -3.71 3.40 1.98
N GLN A 47 -4.17 3.69 0.76
CA GLN A 47 -3.53 3.24 -0.47
C GLN A 47 -2.65 4.36 -1.03
N PHE A 48 -1.44 4.05 -1.50
CA PHE A 48 -0.65 5.04 -2.24
C PHE A 48 -1.26 5.29 -3.63
N LYS A 49 -1.21 6.54 -4.10
CA LYS A 49 -1.71 6.88 -5.45
C LYS A 49 -0.86 6.24 -6.56
N GLY A 50 0.44 6.07 -6.33
CA GLY A 50 1.36 5.31 -7.19
C GLY A 50 1.35 3.78 -6.95
N GLY A 51 1.96 3.02 -7.87
CA GLY A 51 2.15 1.57 -7.71
C GLY A 51 1.06 0.68 -8.29
N GLN A 52 0.56 0.98 -9.50
CA GLN A 52 -0.51 0.20 -10.15
C GLN A 52 -0.17 -1.29 -10.33
N SER A 53 1.10 -1.64 -10.57
CA SER A 53 1.54 -3.04 -10.74
C SER A 53 1.77 -3.79 -9.42
N ASN A 54 1.97 -3.08 -8.30
CA ASN A 54 2.13 -3.67 -6.97
C ASN A 54 1.42 -2.76 -5.96
N PRO A 55 0.14 -3.04 -5.64
CA PRO A 55 -0.62 -2.18 -4.75
C PRO A 55 0.13 -2.02 -3.44
N THR A 56 0.43 -0.76 -3.12
CA THR A 56 1.19 -0.37 -1.94
C THR A 56 0.26 0.41 -1.02
N TYR A 57 0.34 0.10 0.27
CA TYR A 57 -0.51 0.64 1.30
C TYR A 57 0.35 1.25 2.39
N ARG A 58 -0.10 2.36 2.95
CA ARG A 58 0.41 2.92 4.19
C ARG A 58 -0.48 2.42 5.32
N LEU A 59 0.15 1.89 6.36
CA LEU A 59 -0.51 1.45 7.57
C LEU A 59 -0.09 2.37 8.69
N ASP A 60 -1.03 3.13 9.25
CA ASP A 60 -0.74 4.03 10.37
C ASP A 60 -1.25 3.44 11.67
N THR A 61 -0.43 3.56 12.71
CA THR A 61 -0.76 3.29 14.11
C THR A 61 -0.41 4.52 14.94
N PRO A 62 -0.91 4.65 16.19
CA PRO A 62 -0.58 5.80 17.03
C PRO A 62 0.92 6.01 17.26
N ALA A 63 1.69 4.92 17.29
CA ALA A 63 3.12 4.96 17.58
C ALA A 63 4.00 4.98 16.32
N ARG A 64 3.56 4.38 15.21
CA ARG A 64 4.40 4.08 14.04
C ARG A 64 3.59 4.04 12.75
N SER A 65 4.27 4.32 11.64
CA SER A 65 3.75 4.11 10.29
C SER A 65 4.52 2.99 9.60
N TYR A 66 3.81 2.13 8.88
CA TYR A 66 4.36 1.01 8.12
C TYR A 66 3.96 1.13 6.65
N VAL A 67 4.71 0.46 5.77
CA VAL A 67 4.38 0.33 4.35
C VAL A 67 4.18 -1.14 4.04
N MET A 68 3.02 -1.48 3.51
CA MET A 68 2.69 -2.83 3.05
C MET A 68 2.65 -2.85 1.53
N ARG A 69 3.43 -3.73 0.91
CA ARG A 69 3.42 -3.96 -0.53
C ARG A 69 2.84 -5.34 -0.82
N ARG A 70 1.80 -5.39 -1.65
CA ARG A 70 1.15 -6.64 -2.05
C ARG A 70 1.52 -6.99 -3.49
N LYS A 71 1.63 -8.30 -3.77
CA LYS A 71 1.78 -8.80 -5.15
C LYS A 71 0.53 -8.48 -5.99
N PRO A 72 0.65 -8.26 -7.31
CA PRO A 72 -0.49 -8.01 -8.18
C PRO A 72 -1.52 -9.13 -8.11
N PHE A 73 -2.79 -8.76 -8.23
CA PHE A 73 -3.89 -9.69 -8.38
C PHE A 73 -3.88 -10.23 -9.82
N GLY A 74 -3.44 -11.47 -10.00
CA GLY A 74 -3.36 -12.11 -11.31
C GLY A 74 -2.47 -13.35 -11.28
N LYS A 75 -2.58 -14.18 -12.32
CA LYS A 75 -1.65 -15.31 -12.51
C LYS A 75 -0.25 -14.72 -12.69
N LEU A 76 0.69 -15.07 -11.82
CA LEU A 76 2.12 -14.81 -12.05
C LEU A 76 2.47 -15.44 -13.40
N LEU A 77 2.53 -14.62 -14.45
CA LEU A 77 3.06 -15.08 -15.73
C LEU A 77 4.54 -15.41 -15.49
N PRO A 78 5.05 -16.58 -15.92
CA PRO A 78 6.41 -17.04 -15.62
C PRO A 78 7.55 -16.20 -16.22
N SER A 79 7.28 -14.99 -16.69
CA SER A 79 8.27 -14.09 -17.26
C SER A 79 8.00 -12.66 -16.79
N ALA A 80 8.49 -12.32 -15.60
CA ALA A 80 8.71 -10.94 -15.21
C ALA A 80 10.11 -10.80 -14.63
N HIS A 81 11.11 -11.04 -15.47
CA HIS A 81 12.42 -10.39 -15.39
C HIS A 81 12.56 -9.55 -16.66
N ALA A 82 12.61 -8.23 -16.49
CA ALA A 82 13.43 -7.40 -17.35
C ALA A 82 14.38 -6.68 -16.40
N VAL A 83 15.65 -7.03 -16.58
CA VAL A 83 16.88 -6.52 -15.96
C VAL A 83 16.91 -5.01 -15.74
#